data_AF-A0A1G0FL27-F1
#
_entry.id   AF-A0A1G0FL27-F1
#
_cell.length_a   1.000
_cell.length_b   1.000
_cell.length_c   1.000
_cell.angle_alpha   90.00
_cell.angle_beta   90.00
_cell.angle_gamma   90.00
#
_symmetry.space_group_name_H-M   'P 1'
#
loop_
_entity.id
_entity.type
_entity.pdbx_description
1 polymer ?
#
loop_
_entity_poly.entity_id
_entity_poly.type
_entity_poly.pdbx_seq_one_letter_code
_entity_poly.pdbx_strand_id
1 'polypeptide(L)'
;METRMAIGPHTTAKAAEDQAWSAPTLGDFTDETDFSAMPDSECRRIAMHAAWSANMPPETFGDMKLFHHEGSKSGMGPVVWRGVAAAMAVLMGGRGGVDIPTGDRRAVYNHLASHYEQFDKDPPEFKSQDSAGVEWRMSDLETVDLRVLRQDGEPPKIVGHGAVFNKWSLPIAGYFRERILPGAFTKTLKESPDIPSLYNHDPNMVLGRTSNKTLELREDDVGLWFQVVPPETTYARDLLVNIERGNVTGNSFGFISVKDRWATDGEGDTREVMEARLLDVGPVTFPAYPQTDVAVRALLDWEQRIGRRLQGKRLEQLAGVVMSLKDAAAGLEELVSWAKQGDNDEDSASSRSGMGHSTSLERLRRRVDVRLKTA
;
A
#
# COMPACT_ATOMS: atom_id res chain seq x y z
N MET A 1 0.44 14.14 13.69
CA MET A 1 0.52 12.82 14.33
C MET A 1 -0.71 12.05 13.89
N GLU A 2 -0.58 11.11 12.96
CA GLU A 2 -1.62 10.09 12.80
C GLU A 2 -1.60 9.28 14.09
N THR A 3 -2.73 9.25 14.78
CA THR A 3 -2.85 8.58 16.07
C THR A 3 -2.80 7.09 15.82
N ARG A 4 -1.89 6.35 16.48
CA ARG A 4 -1.88 4.88 16.42
C ARG A 4 -3.23 4.36 16.88
N MET A 5 -3.82 3.48 16.08
CA MET A 5 -5.15 2.92 16.31
C MET A 5 -5.11 1.51 16.92
N ALA A 6 -3.93 0.87 16.86
CA ALA A 6 -3.64 -0.31 17.67
C ALA A 6 -3.65 0.03 19.16
N ILE A 7 -4.33 -0.81 19.93
CA ILE A 7 -4.40 -0.66 21.38
C ILE A 7 -3.12 -1.24 21.98
N GLY A 8 -2.47 -0.49 22.87
CA GLY A 8 -1.22 -0.92 23.48
C GLY A 8 -1.38 -2.23 24.28
N PRO A 9 -0.30 -3.03 24.41
CA PRO A 9 -0.31 -4.20 25.29
C PRO A 9 -0.67 -3.79 26.72
N HIS A 10 -1.44 -4.62 27.40
CA HIS A 10 -1.84 -4.39 28.78
C HIS A 10 -2.09 -5.73 29.49
N THR A 11 -2.13 -5.72 30.82
CA THR A 11 -2.32 -6.93 31.63
C THR A 11 -3.61 -6.82 32.42
N THR A 12 -4.45 -7.86 32.34
CA THR A 12 -5.69 -8.00 33.12
C THR A 12 -5.73 -9.34 33.86
N ALA A 13 -6.79 -9.62 34.60
CA ALA A 13 -7.02 -10.96 35.12
C ALA A 13 -7.15 -12.00 33.98
N LYS A 14 -6.79 -13.25 34.25
CA LYS A 14 -6.99 -14.36 33.30
C LYS A 14 -8.32 -15.05 33.57
N ALA A 15 -9.06 -15.36 32.52
CA ALA A 15 -10.13 -16.35 32.56
C ALA A 15 -9.54 -17.77 32.74
N ALA A 16 -10.40 -18.75 33.06
CA ALA A 16 -10.00 -20.15 32.99
C ALA A 16 -9.56 -20.50 31.55
N GLU A 17 -8.48 -21.26 31.40
CA GLU A 17 -7.87 -21.51 30.09
C GLU A 17 -8.81 -22.27 29.12
N ASP A 18 -9.70 -23.10 29.68
CA ASP A 18 -10.69 -23.89 28.94
C ASP A 18 -12.01 -23.13 28.68
N GLN A 19 -12.14 -21.88 29.15
CA GLN A 19 -13.33 -21.04 28.96
C GLN A 19 -13.70 -20.95 27.48
N ALA A 20 -15.00 -21.14 27.21
CA ALA A 20 -15.55 -20.97 25.87
C ALA A 20 -15.42 -19.52 25.40
N TRP A 21 -15.32 -19.33 24.08
CA TRP A 21 -15.17 -18.00 23.49
C TRP A 21 -16.26 -17.72 22.46
N SER A 22 -16.90 -16.58 22.66
CA SER A 22 -17.77 -15.90 21.71
C SER A 22 -17.35 -14.43 21.70
N ALA A 23 -17.28 -13.81 20.52
CA ALA A 23 -16.97 -12.40 20.45
C ALA A 23 -18.07 -11.59 21.17
N PRO A 24 -17.71 -10.65 22.05
CA PRO A 24 -18.69 -9.86 22.78
C PRO A 24 -19.46 -8.93 21.84
N THR A 25 -20.69 -8.66 22.23
CA THR A 25 -21.62 -7.72 21.61
C THR A 25 -21.74 -6.48 22.49
N LEU A 26 -22.36 -5.42 21.98
CA LEU A 26 -22.52 -4.18 22.75
C LEU A 26 -23.20 -4.40 24.12
N GLY A 27 -24.20 -5.29 24.17
CA GLY A 27 -24.95 -5.60 25.40
C GLY A 27 -24.11 -6.22 26.51
N ASP A 28 -22.93 -6.78 26.18
CA ASP A 28 -22.00 -7.32 27.18
C ASP A 28 -21.25 -6.20 27.92
N PHE A 29 -21.25 -4.97 27.38
CA PHE A 29 -20.53 -3.83 27.92
C PHE A 29 -21.41 -2.76 28.56
N THR A 30 -22.67 -2.65 28.13
CA THR A 30 -23.58 -1.58 28.54
C THR A 30 -25.03 -1.99 28.31
N ASP A 31 -25.95 -1.35 29.02
CA ASP A 31 -27.39 -1.42 28.75
C ASP A 31 -27.85 -0.38 27.71
N GLU A 32 -26.96 0.54 27.32
CA GLU A 32 -27.21 1.52 26.27
C GLU A 32 -27.24 0.87 24.88
N THR A 33 -28.17 1.31 24.04
CA THR A 33 -28.34 0.79 22.67
C THR A 33 -27.72 1.68 21.61
N ASP A 34 -27.42 2.94 21.94
CA ASP A 34 -26.77 3.91 21.07
C ASP A 34 -25.33 4.17 21.53
N PHE A 35 -24.38 3.47 20.91
CA PHE A 35 -22.96 3.63 21.20
C PHE A 35 -22.45 5.06 20.96
N SER A 36 -23.00 5.75 19.96
CA SER A 36 -22.53 7.07 19.56
C SER A 36 -22.91 8.18 20.55
N ALA A 37 -23.92 7.92 21.39
CA ALA A 37 -24.37 8.83 22.44
C ALA A 37 -23.67 8.58 23.80
N MET A 38 -22.82 7.55 23.89
CA MET A 38 -22.14 7.19 25.14
C MET A 38 -21.01 8.18 25.46
N PRO A 39 -20.68 8.38 26.75
CA PRO A 39 -19.53 9.20 27.13
C PRO A 39 -18.22 8.64 26.57
N ASP A 40 -17.33 9.52 26.06
CA ASP A 40 -16.01 9.13 25.54
C ASP A 40 -15.21 8.20 26.45
N SER A 41 -15.28 8.42 27.77
CA SER A 41 -14.61 7.58 28.76
C SER A 41 -15.09 6.13 28.71
N GLU A 42 -16.37 5.94 28.44
CA GLU A 42 -16.99 4.63 28.36
C GLU A 42 -16.66 3.96 27.02
N CYS A 43 -16.70 4.72 25.91
CA CYS A 43 -16.22 4.25 24.61
C CYS A 43 -14.76 3.78 24.66
N ARG A 44 -13.88 4.53 25.35
CA ARG A 44 -12.47 4.14 25.57
C ARG A 44 -12.35 2.88 26.43
N ARG A 45 -13.15 2.76 27.51
CA ARG A 45 -13.15 1.57 28.36
C ARG A 45 -13.53 0.31 27.57
N ILE A 46 -14.55 0.42 26.71
CA ILE A 46 -14.96 -0.70 25.85
C ILE A 46 -13.86 -1.04 24.85
N ALA A 47 -13.23 -0.03 24.24
CA ALA A 47 -12.13 -0.21 23.30
C ALA A 47 -11.00 -1.08 23.87
N MET A 48 -10.65 -0.94 25.15
CA MET A 48 -9.60 -1.72 25.80
C MET A 48 -9.82 -3.25 25.79
N HIS A 49 -11.01 -3.75 25.41
CA HIS A 49 -11.28 -5.19 25.26
C HIS A 49 -10.93 -5.75 23.86
N ALA A 50 -10.52 -4.87 22.95
CA ALA A 50 -10.11 -5.12 21.58
C ALA A 50 -8.62 -4.85 21.39
N ALA A 51 -8.03 -5.33 20.30
CA ALA A 51 -6.62 -5.08 19.98
C ALA A 51 -6.44 -3.87 19.04
N TRP A 52 -7.50 -3.37 18.42
CA TRP A 52 -7.47 -2.26 17.47
C TRP A 52 -8.82 -1.53 17.41
N SER A 53 -8.79 -0.23 17.15
CA SER A 53 -9.99 0.57 16.86
C SER A 53 -9.73 1.65 15.83
N ALA A 54 -10.64 1.86 14.86
CA ALA A 54 -10.46 2.85 13.79
C ALA A 54 -10.29 4.30 14.27
N ASN A 55 -10.83 4.61 15.45
CA ASN A 55 -10.76 5.92 16.10
C ASN A 55 -10.55 5.73 17.62
N MET A 56 -10.06 6.76 18.31
CA MET A 56 -9.92 6.73 19.77
C MET A 56 -10.32 8.08 20.39
N PRO A 57 -11.53 8.21 20.98
CA PRO A 57 -12.48 7.14 21.27
C PRO A 57 -13.12 6.58 19.99
N PRO A 58 -13.60 5.32 20.00
CA PRO A 58 -14.38 4.78 18.89
C PRO A 58 -15.69 5.57 18.71
N GLU A 59 -16.11 5.76 17.47
CA GLU A 59 -17.39 6.43 17.13
C GLU A 59 -18.52 5.40 17.05
N THR A 60 -18.21 4.19 16.61
CA THR A 60 -19.16 3.06 16.56
C THR A 60 -18.58 1.80 17.20
N PHE A 61 -19.44 0.92 17.70
CA PHE A 61 -19.00 -0.38 18.21
C PHE A 61 -18.27 -1.22 17.13
N GLY A 62 -18.61 -1.02 15.85
CA GLY A 62 -18.00 -1.70 14.71
C GLY A 62 -16.58 -1.24 14.37
N ASP A 63 -16.14 -0.10 14.91
CA ASP A 63 -14.78 0.45 14.71
C ASP A 63 -13.71 -0.43 15.37
N MET A 64 -14.09 -1.19 16.39
CA MET A 64 -13.20 -2.06 17.14
C MET A 64 -13.08 -3.44 16.50
N LYS A 65 -11.86 -3.98 16.49
CA LYS A 65 -11.55 -5.29 15.90
C LYS A 65 -10.76 -6.15 16.87
N LEU A 66 -10.89 -7.47 16.70
CA LEU A 66 -10.10 -8.48 17.41
C LEU A 66 -10.31 -8.46 18.94
N PHE A 67 -11.56 -8.51 19.37
CA PHE A 67 -11.92 -8.72 20.77
C PHE A 67 -11.34 -10.03 21.30
N HIS A 68 -10.86 -10.01 22.54
CA HIS A 68 -10.24 -11.17 23.21
C HIS A 68 -10.38 -11.13 24.74
N HIS A 69 -11.03 -10.12 25.29
CA HIS A 69 -11.47 -10.06 26.68
C HIS A 69 -12.95 -10.40 26.80
N GLU A 70 -13.34 -10.89 27.97
CA GLU A 70 -14.75 -11.00 28.33
C GLU A 70 -15.39 -9.61 28.42
N GLY A 71 -16.61 -9.46 27.90
CA GLY A 71 -17.33 -8.20 28.03
C GLY A 71 -17.64 -7.89 29.49
N SER A 72 -17.50 -6.62 29.87
CA SER A 72 -17.83 -6.18 31.23
C SER A 72 -18.59 -4.87 31.22
N LYS A 73 -19.66 -4.82 32.01
CA LYS A 73 -20.41 -3.59 32.32
C LYS A 73 -19.66 -2.61 33.21
N SER A 74 -18.57 -3.05 33.84
CA SER A 74 -17.74 -2.19 34.68
C SER A 74 -16.28 -2.62 34.67
N GLY A 75 -15.37 -1.66 34.50
CA GLY A 75 -13.94 -1.93 34.44
C GLY A 75 -13.54 -2.79 33.23
N MET A 76 -12.52 -3.64 33.44
CA MET A 76 -11.93 -4.52 32.42
C MET A 76 -12.25 -5.98 32.71
N GLY A 77 -12.86 -6.66 31.75
CA GLY A 77 -13.06 -8.11 31.84
C GLY A 77 -11.74 -8.88 31.71
N PRO A 78 -11.68 -10.11 32.25
CA PRO A 78 -10.51 -10.96 32.12
C PRO A 78 -10.21 -11.28 30.66
N VAL A 79 -8.92 -11.45 30.33
CA VAL A 79 -8.50 -11.95 29.02
C VAL A 79 -8.86 -13.42 28.88
N VAL A 80 -9.41 -13.81 27.72
CA VAL A 80 -9.84 -15.18 27.43
C VAL A 80 -8.90 -15.82 26.41
N TRP A 81 -8.24 -16.93 26.77
CA TRP A 81 -7.25 -17.59 25.92
C TRP A 81 -7.78 -17.92 24.51
N ARG A 82 -8.97 -18.53 24.42
CA ARG A 82 -9.59 -18.83 23.13
C ARG A 82 -9.91 -17.58 22.30
N GLY A 83 -10.16 -16.43 22.95
CA GLY A 83 -10.31 -15.14 22.30
C GLY A 83 -8.99 -14.63 21.72
N VAL A 84 -7.90 -14.69 22.50
CA VAL A 84 -6.55 -14.33 22.06
C VAL A 84 -6.11 -15.19 20.86
N ALA A 85 -6.30 -16.50 20.94
CA ALA A 85 -5.99 -17.42 19.85
C ALA A 85 -6.81 -17.14 18.60
N ALA A 86 -8.11 -16.85 18.74
CA ALA A 86 -8.98 -16.50 17.61
C ALA A 86 -8.58 -15.16 16.96
N ALA A 87 -8.30 -14.13 17.77
CA ALA A 87 -7.83 -12.84 17.31
C ALA A 87 -6.50 -12.96 16.56
N MET A 88 -5.54 -13.71 17.11
CA MET A 88 -4.25 -13.96 16.46
C MET A 88 -4.42 -14.72 15.14
N ALA A 89 -5.28 -15.73 15.10
CA ALA A 89 -5.55 -16.48 13.86
C ALA A 89 -6.12 -15.58 12.76
N VAL A 90 -7.08 -14.71 13.09
CA VAL A 90 -7.65 -13.74 12.14
C VAL A 90 -6.61 -12.71 11.71
N LEU A 91 -5.80 -12.19 12.64
CA LEU A 91 -4.67 -11.32 12.30
C LEU A 91 -3.76 -12.01 11.29
N MET A 92 -3.44 -13.29 11.46
CA MET A 92 -2.60 -14.07 10.54
C MET A 92 -3.30 -14.52 9.23
N GLY A 93 -4.51 -14.02 8.93
CA GLY A 93 -5.23 -14.31 7.68
C GLY A 93 -6.29 -15.42 7.78
N GLY A 94 -6.48 -16.00 8.96
CA GLY A 94 -7.58 -16.94 9.21
C GLY A 94 -8.94 -16.27 8.94
N ARG A 95 -9.89 -17.04 8.39
CA ARG A 95 -11.25 -16.56 8.05
C ARG A 95 -11.29 -15.33 7.13
N GLY A 96 -10.28 -15.18 6.26
CA GLY A 96 -10.19 -14.06 5.32
C GLY A 96 -9.44 -12.84 5.85
N GLY A 97 -8.88 -12.92 7.07
CA GLY A 97 -8.08 -11.86 7.66
C GLY A 97 -8.89 -10.79 8.38
N VAL A 98 -8.22 -9.71 8.75
CA VAL A 98 -8.83 -8.51 9.34
C VAL A 98 -8.46 -7.29 8.51
N ASP A 99 -9.45 -6.44 8.27
CA ASP A 99 -9.28 -5.15 7.60
C ASP A 99 -8.76 -4.11 8.60
N ILE A 100 -7.44 -3.97 8.68
CA ILE A 100 -6.73 -2.93 9.45
C ILE A 100 -5.53 -2.44 8.63
N PRO A 101 -5.07 -1.19 8.85
CA PRO A 101 -3.88 -0.67 8.18
C PRO A 101 -2.66 -1.57 8.41
N THR A 102 -1.87 -1.77 7.36
CA THR A 102 -0.65 -2.59 7.42
C THR A 102 0.30 -2.16 8.55
N GLY A 103 0.45 -0.85 8.75
CA GLY A 103 1.28 -0.27 9.80
C GLY A 103 0.83 -0.61 11.23
N ASP A 104 -0.46 -0.94 11.44
CA ASP A 104 -0.99 -1.30 12.75
C ASP A 104 -0.86 -2.79 13.06
N ARG A 105 -0.70 -3.65 12.05
CA ARG A 105 -0.73 -5.12 12.20
C ARG A 105 0.32 -5.64 13.18
N ARG A 106 1.51 -5.05 13.21
CA ARG A 106 2.58 -5.39 14.16
C ARG A 106 2.21 -4.99 15.58
N ALA A 107 1.69 -3.77 15.78
CA ALA A 107 1.31 -3.31 17.11
C ALA A 107 0.17 -4.16 17.69
N VAL A 108 -0.81 -4.54 16.84
CA VAL A 108 -1.86 -5.50 17.16
C VAL A 108 -1.27 -6.89 17.48
N TYR A 109 -0.29 -7.37 16.70
CA TYR A 109 0.40 -8.61 17.01
C TYR A 109 1.09 -8.56 18.36
N ASN A 110 1.84 -7.50 18.67
CA ASN A 110 2.56 -7.34 19.93
C ASN A 110 1.60 -7.32 21.13
N HIS A 111 0.45 -6.66 20.97
CA HIS A 111 -0.63 -6.69 21.95
C HIS A 111 -1.11 -8.12 22.22
N LEU A 112 -1.45 -8.88 21.17
CA LEU A 112 -1.92 -10.25 21.32
C LEU A 112 -0.82 -11.17 21.85
N ALA A 113 0.43 -10.99 21.41
CA ALA A 113 1.61 -11.75 21.85
C ALA A 113 1.89 -11.56 23.34
N SER A 114 1.69 -10.35 23.88
CA SER A 114 1.75 -10.10 25.33
C SER A 114 0.77 -10.98 26.11
N HIS A 115 -0.40 -11.29 25.54
CA HIS A 115 -1.33 -12.21 26.17
C HIS A 115 -0.94 -13.69 25.97
N TYR A 116 -0.26 -14.05 24.88
CA TYR A 116 0.35 -15.39 24.77
C TYR A 116 1.34 -15.64 25.91
N GLU A 117 2.22 -14.67 26.18
CA GLU A 117 3.14 -14.72 27.32
C GLU A 117 2.38 -14.79 28.65
N GLN A 118 1.29 -14.03 28.80
CA GLN A 118 0.46 -14.07 30.00
C GLN A 118 -0.14 -15.47 30.27
N PHE A 119 -0.37 -16.28 29.23
CA PHE A 119 -0.85 -17.66 29.31
C PHE A 119 0.30 -18.70 29.25
N ASP A 120 1.56 -18.28 29.39
CA ASP A 120 2.73 -19.15 29.32
C ASP A 120 2.82 -19.94 28.00
N LYS A 121 2.54 -19.25 26.87
CA LYS A 121 2.53 -19.82 25.52
C LYS A 121 3.38 -19.00 24.56
N ASP A 122 3.91 -19.68 23.55
CA ASP A 122 4.66 -19.02 22.48
C ASP A 122 3.71 -18.48 21.41
N PRO A 123 3.76 -17.18 21.07
CA PRO A 123 3.01 -16.65 19.95
C PRO A 123 3.54 -17.25 18.64
N PRO A 124 2.66 -17.47 17.64
CA PRO A 124 3.11 -17.89 16.32
C PRO A 124 4.00 -16.80 15.72
N GLU A 125 5.02 -17.21 14.95
CA GLU A 125 5.88 -16.26 14.23
C GLU A 125 5.03 -15.25 13.45
N PHE A 126 5.27 -13.96 13.69
CA PHE A 126 4.63 -12.94 12.89
C PHE A 126 5.15 -12.99 11.47
N LYS A 127 4.27 -13.45 10.59
CA LYS A 127 4.44 -13.30 9.17
C LYS A 127 3.89 -11.93 8.84
N SER A 128 4.79 -11.00 8.45
CA SER A 128 4.33 -9.79 7.78
C SER A 128 3.46 -10.25 6.61
N GLN A 129 2.18 -9.89 6.62
CA GLN A 129 1.35 -10.04 5.43
C GLN A 129 1.66 -8.91 4.44
N ASP A 130 2.94 -8.51 4.37
CA ASP A 130 3.48 -7.55 3.43
C ASP A 130 3.89 -8.29 2.16
N SER A 131 2.93 -8.98 1.57
CA SER A 131 3.06 -9.45 0.19
C SER A 131 2.01 -8.73 -0.65
N ALA A 132 2.06 -7.39 -0.66
CA ALA A 132 1.45 -6.51 -1.67
C ALA A 132 1.79 -5.00 -1.53
N GLY A 133 2.48 -4.55 -0.47
CA GLY A 133 2.81 -3.13 -0.27
C GLY A 133 4.14 -2.75 -0.92
N VAL A 134 4.11 -1.80 -1.87
CA VAL A 134 5.32 -1.12 -2.34
C VAL A 134 5.79 -0.16 -1.25
N GLU A 135 7.03 -0.30 -0.83
CA GLU A 135 7.68 0.51 0.20
C GLU A 135 8.68 1.46 -0.48
N TRP A 136 8.61 2.78 -0.22
CA TRP A 136 9.66 3.72 -0.64
C TRP A 136 10.52 4.12 0.54
N ARG A 137 11.84 4.23 0.32
CA ARG A 137 12.81 4.55 1.36
C ARG A 137 13.89 5.47 0.86
N MET A 138 14.27 6.37 1.74
CA MET A 138 15.25 7.41 1.46
C MET A 138 16.55 7.08 2.18
N SER A 139 17.66 7.46 1.56
CA SER A 139 18.96 7.44 2.22
C SER A 139 19.19 8.76 2.97
N ASP A 140 19.74 8.69 4.18
CA ASP A 140 20.01 9.86 5.01
C ASP A 140 20.94 10.87 4.32
N LEU A 141 20.49 12.13 4.25
CA LEU A 141 21.15 13.28 3.60
C LEU A 141 22.65 13.43 3.90
N GLU A 142 23.08 13.13 5.12
CA GLU A 142 24.49 13.26 5.54
C GLU A 142 25.43 12.23 4.88
N THR A 143 24.87 11.23 4.19
CA THR A 143 25.60 10.07 3.64
C THR A 143 25.31 9.79 2.17
N VAL A 144 24.48 10.61 1.50
CA VAL A 144 24.12 10.39 0.08
C VAL A 144 25.06 11.15 -0.84
N ASP A 145 25.79 10.40 -1.65
CA ASP A 145 26.59 10.89 -2.77
C ASP A 145 25.73 10.97 -4.04
N LEU A 146 24.74 11.87 -4.09
CA LEU A 146 24.03 12.18 -5.33
C LEU A 146 24.81 13.21 -6.12
N ARG A 147 25.29 12.84 -7.30
CA ARG A 147 26.04 13.75 -8.16
C ARG A 147 25.81 13.50 -9.64
N VAL A 148 26.06 14.54 -10.43
CA VAL A 148 26.21 14.44 -11.88
C VAL A 148 27.69 14.24 -12.20
N LEU A 149 28.00 13.19 -12.95
CA LEU A 149 29.30 13.00 -13.58
C LEU A 149 29.24 13.51 -15.02
N ARG A 150 30.17 14.40 -15.36
CA ARG A 150 30.43 14.84 -16.74
C ARG A 150 31.85 14.45 -17.12
N GLN A 151 31.97 13.85 -18.30
CA GLN A 151 33.24 13.50 -18.90
C GLN A 151 33.21 13.92 -20.37
N ASP A 152 34.31 14.48 -20.87
CA ASP A 152 34.39 14.95 -22.24
C ASP A 152 34.11 13.81 -23.24
N GLY A 153 33.19 14.06 -24.17
CA GLY A 153 32.78 13.08 -25.19
C GLY A 153 31.78 12.02 -24.73
N GLU A 154 31.36 12.03 -23.46
CA GLU A 154 30.42 11.06 -22.89
C GLU A 154 29.11 11.75 -22.47
N PRO A 155 27.95 11.04 -22.52
CA PRO A 155 26.72 11.57 -21.98
C PRO A 155 26.83 11.76 -20.45
N PRO A 156 26.15 12.77 -19.87
CA PRO A 156 26.15 12.97 -18.43
C PRO A 156 25.54 11.76 -17.72
N LYS A 157 26.02 11.47 -16.52
CA LYS A 157 25.53 10.35 -15.70
C LYS A 157 25.10 10.86 -14.33
N ILE A 158 24.00 10.36 -13.81
CA ILE A 158 23.62 10.56 -12.41
C ILE A 158 24.09 9.34 -11.64
N VAL A 159 24.84 9.57 -10.58
CA VAL A 159 25.40 8.50 -9.72
C VAL A 159 25.00 8.76 -8.29
N GLY A 160 24.71 7.70 -7.56
CA GLY A 160 24.63 7.73 -6.10
C GLY A 160 24.21 6.42 -5.48
N HIS A 161 23.81 6.48 -4.21
CA HIS A 161 23.30 5.34 -3.48
C HIS A 161 21.81 5.51 -3.21
N GLY A 162 21.01 4.55 -3.68
CA GLY A 162 19.58 4.48 -3.40
C GLY A 162 19.31 4.15 -1.94
N ALA A 163 20.04 3.16 -1.40
CA ALA A 163 20.00 2.73 -0.01
C ALA A 163 21.42 2.76 0.58
N VAL A 164 21.55 3.12 1.87
CA VAL A 164 22.80 2.98 2.64
C VAL A 164 22.64 1.84 3.65
N PHE A 165 23.65 0.98 3.76
CA PHE A 165 23.60 -0.19 4.62
C PHE A 165 23.94 0.10 6.08
N ASN A 166 23.39 -0.71 6.98
CA ASN A 166 23.62 -0.73 8.43
C ASN A 166 23.31 0.57 9.18
N LYS A 167 22.74 1.57 8.50
CA LYS A 167 22.35 2.85 9.10
C LYS A 167 20.87 2.80 9.49
N TRP A 168 20.58 3.15 10.74
CA TRP A 168 19.21 3.34 11.19
C TRP A 168 18.63 4.58 10.53
N SER A 169 17.45 4.43 9.94
CA SER A 169 16.65 5.53 9.43
C SER A 169 16.23 6.46 10.56
N LEU A 170 15.82 7.68 10.19
CA LEU A 170 14.90 8.45 11.03
C LEU A 170 13.62 7.61 11.30
N PRO A 171 12.87 7.90 12.39
CA PRO A 171 11.61 7.23 12.66
C PRO A 171 10.65 7.34 11.47
N ILE A 172 10.36 6.21 10.82
CA ILE A 172 9.46 6.12 9.68
C ILE A 172 8.04 6.31 10.20
N ALA A 173 7.38 7.36 9.69
CA ALA A 173 6.06 7.80 10.13
C ALA A 173 5.94 7.99 11.67
N GLY A 174 7.07 8.21 12.36
CA GLY A 174 7.11 8.33 13.82
C GLY A 174 6.94 7.00 14.58
N TYR A 175 7.05 5.86 13.90
CA TYR A 175 6.68 4.57 14.47
C TYR A 175 7.84 3.63 14.78
N PHE A 176 8.74 3.43 13.82
CA PHE A 176 9.87 2.52 13.93
C PHE A 176 11.06 3.08 13.17
N ARG A 177 12.26 2.60 13.50
CA ARG A 177 13.45 2.82 12.67
C ARG A 177 13.75 1.55 11.91
N GLU A 178 14.29 1.69 10.71
CA GLU A 178 14.80 0.52 10.00
C GLU A 178 16.23 0.71 9.53
N ARG A 179 16.89 -0.40 9.25
CA ARG A 179 18.15 -0.39 8.52
C ARG A 179 18.13 -1.47 7.46
N ILE A 180 18.72 -1.16 6.31
CA ILE A 180 18.94 -2.13 5.25
C ILE A 180 20.26 -2.85 5.53
N LEU A 181 20.25 -4.18 5.56
CA LEU A 181 21.47 -4.94 5.76
C LEU A 181 22.22 -5.17 4.44
N PRO A 182 23.57 -5.28 4.46
CA PRO A 182 24.33 -5.72 3.30
C PRO A 182 23.79 -7.05 2.77
N GLY A 183 23.65 -7.15 1.46
CA GLY A 183 23.09 -8.33 0.81
C GLY A 183 21.58 -8.33 0.67
N ALA A 184 20.87 -7.31 1.18
CA ALA A 184 19.43 -7.20 1.05
C ALA A 184 18.95 -7.22 -0.41
N PHE A 185 19.75 -6.71 -1.35
CA PHE A 185 19.41 -6.68 -2.78
C PHE A 185 20.11 -7.76 -3.59
N THR A 186 21.03 -8.55 -3.01
CA THR A 186 21.82 -9.57 -3.70
C THR A 186 20.96 -10.49 -4.57
N LYS A 187 19.85 -11.00 -4.03
CA LYS A 187 18.96 -11.89 -4.78
C LYS A 187 18.27 -11.16 -5.94
N THR A 188 17.74 -9.97 -5.69
CA THR A 188 17.09 -9.15 -6.73
C THR A 188 18.06 -8.84 -7.87
N LEU A 189 19.29 -8.42 -7.56
CA LEU A 189 20.30 -8.13 -8.57
C LEU A 189 20.68 -9.39 -9.36
N LYS A 190 20.80 -10.55 -8.69
CA LYS A 190 21.08 -11.83 -9.35
C LYS A 190 19.95 -12.28 -10.29
N GLU A 191 18.69 -12.04 -9.91
CA GLU A 191 17.52 -12.34 -10.74
C GLU A 191 17.39 -11.39 -11.94
N SER A 192 18.08 -10.25 -11.92
CA SER A 192 18.15 -9.28 -13.03
C SER A 192 16.79 -8.83 -13.57
N PRO A 193 15.82 -8.40 -12.72
CA PRO A 193 14.57 -7.85 -13.22
C PRO A 193 14.77 -6.52 -13.95
N ASP A 194 13.79 -6.13 -14.76
CA ASP A 194 13.74 -4.78 -15.35
C ASP A 194 13.36 -3.75 -14.28
N ILE A 195 14.34 -2.96 -13.85
CA ILE A 195 14.20 -1.94 -12.81
C ILE A 195 14.35 -0.57 -13.49
N PRO A 196 13.35 0.31 -13.40
CA PRO A 196 13.49 1.69 -13.83
C PRO A 196 14.25 2.54 -12.81
N SER A 197 14.97 3.53 -13.31
CA SER A 197 15.32 4.71 -12.52
C SER A 197 14.33 5.82 -12.78
N LEU A 198 13.76 6.37 -11.70
CA LEU A 198 12.69 7.35 -11.74
C LEU A 198 13.09 8.59 -10.95
N TYR A 199 12.68 9.76 -11.42
CA TYR A 199 12.68 10.97 -10.60
C TYR A 199 11.40 11.01 -9.76
N ASN A 200 11.53 11.20 -8.43
CA ASN A 200 10.39 11.25 -7.51
C ASN A 200 9.41 10.08 -7.73
N HIS A 201 9.91 8.84 -7.83
CA HIS A 201 9.13 7.60 -8.03
C HIS A 201 7.98 7.71 -9.04
N ASP A 202 8.05 8.66 -9.98
CA ASP A 202 6.97 8.95 -10.90
C ASP A 202 7.22 8.12 -12.17
N PRO A 203 6.35 7.15 -12.50
CA PRO A 203 6.54 6.34 -13.70
C PRO A 203 6.46 7.15 -15.00
N ASN A 204 6.06 8.43 -14.96
CA ASN A 204 6.10 9.34 -16.10
C ASN A 204 7.46 10.06 -16.26
N MET A 205 8.35 9.97 -15.27
CA MET A 205 9.63 10.68 -15.20
C MET A 205 10.81 9.69 -15.21
N VAL A 206 10.89 8.89 -16.27
CA VAL A 206 11.85 7.78 -16.42
C VAL A 206 13.24 8.25 -16.84
N LEU A 207 14.24 8.04 -15.99
CA LEU A 207 15.64 8.37 -16.26
C LEU A 207 16.39 7.23 -16.95
N GLY A 208 15.99 5.99 -16.74
CA GLY A 208 16.65 4.84 -17.39
C GLY A 208 16.09 3.52 -16.91
N ARG A 209 16.62 2.41 -17.43
CA ARG A 209 16.23 1.04 -17.11
C ARG A 209 17.42 0.08 -17.16
N THR A 210 17.36 -0.99 -16.37
CA THR A 210 18.35 -2.07 -16.44
C THR A 210 18.23 -2.85 -17.74
N SER A 211 17.00 -3.10 -18.23
CA SER A 211 16.75 -3.87 -19.45
C SER A 211 17.37 -3.28 -20.72
N ASN A 212 17.44 -1.96 -20.83
CA ASN A 212 18.07 -1.26 -21.96
C ASN A 212 19.47 -0.70 -21.64
N LYS A 213 20.05 -1.13 -20.49
CA LYS A 213 21.43 -0.79 -20.08
C LYS A 213 21.71 0.71 -19.92
N THR A 214 20.66 1.50 -19.66
CA THR A 214 20.81 2.92 -19.29
C THR A 214 20.90 3.12 -17.77
N LEU A 215 20.54 2.09 -16.99
CA LEU A 215 20.73 2.02 -15.54
C LEU A 215 21.63 0.83 -15.20
N GLU A 216 22.65 1.10 -14.38
CA GLU A 216 23.51 0.10 -13.74
C GLU A 216 23.25 0.11 -12.23
N LEU A 217 23.21 -1.08 -11.63
CA LEU A 217 22.98 -1.29 -10.21
C LEU A 217 24.00 -2.29 -9.66
N ARG A 218 24.50 -2.04 -8.45
CA ARG A 218 25.32 -2.99 -7.69
C ARG A 218 25.24 -2.69 -6.20
N GLU A 219 25.53 -3.68 -5.37
CA GLU A 219 25.84 -3.44 -3.97
C GLU A 219 27.34 -3.12 -3.81
N ASP A 220 27.67 -2.22 -2.91
CA ASP A 220 29.03 -2.01 -2.40
C ASP A 220 29.05 -1.85 -0.88
N ASP A 221 30.23 -1.56 -0.33
CA ASP A 221 30.44 -1.44 1.12
C ASP A 221 29.60 -0.32 1.75
N VAL A 222 29.09 0.62 0.94
CA VAL A 222 28.22 1.70 1.40
C VAL A 222 26.75 1.30 1.28
N GLY A 223 26.33 0.73 0.15
CA GLY A 223 24.90 0.56 -0.11
C GLY A 223 24.53 0.01 -1.48
N LEU A 224 23.27 0.24 -1.86
CA LEU A 224 22.78 0.01 -3.23
C LEU A 224 23.21 1.18 -4.11
N TRP A 225 24.31 1.00 -4.82
CA TRP A 225 24.83 1.96 -5.79
C TRP A 225 24.04 1.89 -7.09
N PHE A 226 23.81 3.06 -7.69
CA PHE A 226 23.26 3.17 -9.04
C PHE A 226 24.00 4.21 -9.89
N GLN A 227 23.98 3.97 -11.20
CA GLN A 227 24.38 4.93 -12.23
C GLN A 227 23.36 4.90 -13.35
N VAL A 228 22.83 6.07 -13.70
CA VAL A 228 21.89 6.21 -14.82
C VAL A 228 22.40 7.21 -15.85
N VAL A 229 22.25 6.87 -17.13
CA VAL A 229 22.40 7.79 -18.25
C VAL A 229 21.00 8.34 -18.58
N PRO A 230 20.64 9.53 -18.09
CA PRO A 230 19.32 10.10 -18.32
C PRO A 230 19.06 10.39 -19.80
N PRO A 231 17.79 10.37 -20.25
CA PRO A 231 17.44 10.72 -21.62
C PRO A 231 17.60 12.22 -21.87
N GLU A 232 17.71 12.60 -23.15
CA GLU A 232 17.75 14.01 -23.58
C GLU A 232 16.36 14.67 -23.60
N THR A 233 15.55 14.44 -22.58
CA THR A 233 14.27 15.15 -22.37
C THR A 233 14.49 16.45 -21.61
N THR A 234 13.54 17.37 -21.71
CA THR A 234 13.62 18.65 -20.98
C THR A 234 13.72 18.44 -19.47
N TYR A 235 12.86 17.60 -18.89
CA TYR A 235 12.88 17.38 -17.43
C TYR A 235 14.18 16.72 -16.94
N ALA A 236 14.80 15.85 -17.74
CA ALA A 236 16.02 15.17 -17.35
C ALA A 236 17.22 16.13 -17.39
N ARG A 237 17.30 17.01 -18.40
CA ARG A 237 18.28 18.10 -18.42
C ARG A 237 18.08 19.07 -17.26
N ASP A 238 16.84 19.44 -16.97
CA ASP A 238 16.52 20.31 -15.84
C ASP A 238 16.90 19.63 -14.51
N LEU A 239 16.68 18.32 -14.39
CA LEU A 239 17.08 17.54 -13.21
C LEU A 239 18.60 17.55 -13.02
N LEU A 240 19.40 17.38 -14.08
CA LEU A 240 20.86 17.47 -14.00
C LEU A 240 21.30 18.82 -13.42
N VAL A 241 20.74 19.92 -13.93
CA VAL A 241 21.03 21.26 -13.42
C VAL A 241 20.58 21.41 -11.96
N ASN A 242 19.42 20.88 -11.60
CA ASN A 242 18.93 20.92 -10.21
C ASN A 242 19.81 20.11 -9.25
N ILE A 243 20.37 18.99 -9.68
CA ILE A 243 21.33 18.21 -8.89
C ILE A 243 22.64 19.00 -8.72
N GLU A 244 23.20 19.52 -9.82
CA GLU A 244 24.46 20.29 -9.81
C GLU A 244 24.36 21.56 -8.94
N ARG A 245 23.18 22.19 -8.90
CA ARG A 245 22.91 23.36 -8.05
C ARG A 245 22.57 23.01 -6.60
N GLY A 246 22.39 21.74 -6.26
CA GLY A 246 21.98 21.29 -4.93
C GLY A 246 20.50 21.53 -4.60
N ASN A 247 19.64 21.76 -5.61
CA ASN A 247 18.18 21.81 -5.44
C ASN A 247 17.57 20.40 -5.26
N VAL A 248 18.22 19.38 -5.82
CA VAL A 248 17.89 17.96 -5.64
C VAL A 248 19.13 17.27 -5.12
N THR A 249 19.08 16.85 -3.86
CA THR A 249 20.24 16.28 -3.13
C THR A 249 20.01 14.84 -2.66
N GLY A 250 18.76 14.37 -2.75
CA GLY A 250 18.34 13.09 -2.19
C GLY A 250 18.23 11.98 -3.21
N ASN A 251 18.39 10.74 -2.72
CA ASN A 251 18.04 9.53 -3.44
C ASN A 251 17.05 8.69 -2.65
N SER A 252 16.27 7.90 -3.38
CA SER A 252 15.29 7.00 -2.83
C SER A 252 15.21 5.71 -3.66
N PHE A 253 14.63 4.68 -3.08
CA PHE A 253 14.37 3.40 -3.74
C PHE A 253 13.01 2.85 -3.33
N GLY A 254 12.33 2.22 -4.29
CA GLY A 254 11.13 1.44 -4.06
C GLY A 254 11.46 -0.03 -3.91
N PHE A 255 10.89 -0.71 -2.93
CA PHE A 255 11.10 -2.13 -2.70
C PHE A 255 9.89 -2.82 -2.07
N ILE A 256 9.92 -4.15 -2.03
CA ILE A 256 9.05 -4.98 -1.19
C ILE A 256 9.95 -5.75 -0.24
N SER A 257 9.71 -5.68 1.06
CA SER A 257 10.43 -6.54 2.01
C SER A 257 10.05 -8.00 1.79
N VAL A 258 11.05 -8.85 1.56
CA VAL A 258 10.88 -10.29 1.42
C VAL A 258 11.24 -11.01 2.71
N LYS A 259 12.28 -10.53 3.39
CA LYS A 259 12.71 -11.03 4.70
C LYS A 259 13.18 -9.87 5.54
N ASP A 260 12.61 -9.76 6.73
CA ASP A 260 13.03 -8.80 7.73
C ASP A 260 13.07 -9.42 9.13
N ARG A 261 13.75 -8.73 10.03
CA ARG A 261 13.76 -9.03 11.46
C ARG A 261 13.31 -7.80 12.21
N TRP A 262 12.32 -7.97 13.08
CA TRP A 262 11.83 -6.92 13.96
C TRP A 262 12.34 -7.14 15.37
N ALA A 263 12.59 -6.05 16.08
CA ALA A 263 12.91 -6.03 17.50
C ALA A 263 12.35 -4.75 18.13
N THR A 264 12.31 -4.70 19.45
CA THR A 264 11.99 -3.47 20.20
C THR A 264 13.20 -3.15 21.09
N ASP A 265 13.69 -1.92 21.01
CA ASP A 265 14.78 -1.40 21.85
C ASP A 265 14.29 -0.28 22.77
N GLY A 266 15.20 0.31 23.55
CA GLY A 266 14.88 1.38 24.50
C GLY A 266 14.36 2.68 23.85
N GLU A 267 14.39 2.80 22.52
CA GLU A 267 13.98 3.98 21.75
C GLU A 267 12.79 3.69 20.82
N GLY A 268 12.34 2.43 20.72
CA GLY A 268 11.12 2.02 20.02
C GLY A 268 11.28 0.75 19.20
N ASP A 269 10.36 0.54 18.25
CA ASP A 269 10.42 -0.60 17.35
C ASP A 269 11.53 -0.39 16.30
N THR A 270 12.23 -1.47 15.97
CA THR A 270 13.29 -1.51 14.99
C THR A 270 13.08 -2.64 13.99
N ARG A 271 13.45 -2.39 12.73
CA ARG A 271 13.38 -3.36 11.63
C ARG A 271 14.71 -3.47 10.91
N GLU A 272 15.17 -4.68 10.66
CA GLU A 272 16.29 -4.96 9.80
C GLU A 272 15.79 -5.65 8.54
N VAL A 273 15.97 -5.00 7.39
CA VAL A 273 15.60 -5.58 6.10
C VAL A 273 16.77 -6.43 5.62
N MET A 274 16.54 -7.75 5.57
CA MET A 274 17.54 -8.75 5.19
C MET A 274 17.46 -9.19 3.73
N GLU A 275 16.27 -9.12 3.13
CA GLU A 275 16.02 -9.42 1.72
C GLU A 275 14.93 -8.49 1.20
N ALA A 276 15.20 -7.80 0.10
CA ALA A 276 14.35 -6.80 -0.50
C ALA A 276 14.22 -7.05 -2.01
N ARG A 277 12.98 -7.07 -2.51
CA ARG A 277 12.68 -7.00 -3.95
C ARG A 277 12.69 -5.54 -4.38
N LEU A 278 13.76 -5.10 -5.04
CA LEU A 278 13.89 -3.76 -5.61
C LEU A 278 12.87 -3.55 -6.74
N LEU A 279 12.22 -2.40 -6.75
CA LEU A 279 11.20 -2.00 -7.71
C LEU A 279 11.63 -0.82 -8.56
N ASP A 280 12.27 0.18 -7.95
CA ASP A 280 12.81 1.36 -8.65
C ASP A 280 13.89 2.05 -7.78
N VAL A 281 14.67 2.95 -8.37
CA VAL A 281 15.66 3.79 -7.67
C VAL A 281 15.85 5.14 -8.35
N GLY A 282 16.13 6.21 -7.62
CA GLY A 282 16.59 7.44 -8.26
C GLY A 282 16.51 8.70 -7.40
N PRO A 283 16.77 9.86 -8.04
CA PRO A 283 16.77 11.15 -7.37
C PRO A 283 15.39 11.55 -6.86
N VAL A 284 15.37 12.22 -5.71
CA VAL A 284 14.14 12.78 -5.11
C VAL A 284 14.37 14.20 -4.60
N THR A 285 13.36 15.06 -4.78
CA THR A 285 13.40 16.47 -4.32
C THR A 285 13.36 16.58 -2.81
N PHE A 286 12.59 15.70 -2.16
CA PHE A 286 12.37 15.71 -0.72
C PHE A 286 12.92 14.43 -0.09
N PRO A 287 14.24 14.34 0.10
CA PRO A 287 14.79 13.40 1.08
C PRO A 287 14.34 13.87 2.49
N ALA A 288 13.59 13.04 3.20
CA ALA A 288 13.06 13.35 4.53
C ALA A 288 14.22 13.58 5.53
N TYR A 289 14.47 14.69 6.26
CA TYR A 289 13.94 16.06 6.43
C TYR A 289 15.01 16.95 7.15
N PRO A 290 14.73 18.24 7.51
CA PRO A 290 14.36 18.50 8.92
C PRO A 290 13.18 19.49 9.15
N GLN A 291 12.43 19.24 10.26
CA GLN A 291 11.70 20.19 11.12
C GLN A 291 10.35 20.85 10.72
N THR A 292 9.60 20.44 9.68
CA THR A 292 8.27 21.05 9.45
C THR A 292 7.13 20.06 9.17
N ASP A 293 5.98 20.29 9.82
CA ASP A 293 4.73 19.51 9.65
C ASP A 293 4.23 19.47 8.19
N VAL A 294 4.55 20.51 7.40
CA VAL A 294 4.15 20.64 6.00
C VAL A 294 4.83 19.60 5.13
N ALA A 295 6.11 19.33 5.41
CA ALA A 295 6.93 18.47 4.60
C ALA A 295 6.53 16.99 4.83
N VAL A 296 6.20 16.61 6.08
CA VAL A 296 5.62 15.30 6.45
C VAL A 296 4.28 15.06 5.77
N ARG A 297 3.39 16.07 5.76
CA ARG A 297 2.10 15.97 5.06
C ARG A 297 2.26 15.82 3.55
N ALA A 298 3.21 16.52 2.94
CA ALA A 298 3.45 16.43 1.49
C ALA A 298 3.96 15.05 1.08
N LEU A 299 4.81 14.42 1.90
CA LEU A 299 5.28 13.05 1.67
C LEU A 299 4.16 12.04 1.86
N LEU A 300 3.40 12.12 2.95
CA LEU A 300 2.23 11.24 3.18
C LEU A 300 1.17 11.42 2.08
N ASP A 301 0.90 12.66 1.64
CA ASP A 301 -0.03 12.93 0.54
C ASP A 301 0.49 12.35 -0.78
N TRP A 302 1.78 12.46 -1.04
CA TRP A 302 2.41 11.93 -2.25
C TRP A 302 2.47 10.40 -2.23
N GLU A 303 2.85 9.78 -1.10
CA GLU A 303 2.79 8.34 -0.85
C GLU A 303 1.37 7.81 -1.04
N GLN A 304 0.37 8.47 -0.46
CA GLN A 304 -1.04 8.11 -0.64
C GLN A 304 -1.50 8.34 -2.09
N ARG A 305 -0.98 9.34 -2.82
CA ARG A 305 -1.35 9.60 -4.22
C ARG A 305 -0.79 8.53 -5.16
N ILE A 306 0.47 8.12 -4.98
CA ILE A 306 1.05 7.04 -5.79
C ILE A 306 0.49 5.68 -5.34
N GLY A 307 0.35 5.44 -4.03
CA GLY A 307 -0.29 4.26 -3.46
C GLY A 307 -1.72 4.07 -3.99
N ARG A 308 -2.54 5.14 -4.03
CA ARG A 308 -3.86 5.11 -4.69
C ARG A 308 -3.80 4.86 -6.19
N ARG A 309 -2.76 5.30 -6.89
CA ARG A 309 -2.55 5.03 -8.33
C ARG A 309 -2.18 3.56 -8.60
N LEU A 310 -1.46 2.92 -7.68
CA LEU A 310 -1.00 1.53 -7.78
C LEU A 310 -2.04 0.53 -7.23
N GLN A 311 -2.71 0.84 -6.12
CA GLN A 311 -3.79 0.03 -5.55
C GLN A 311 -5.15 0.25 -6.24
N GLY A 312 -5.32 1.35 -6.97
CA GLY A 312 -6.58 1.78 -7.58
C GLY A 312 -7.05 0.99 -8.80
N LYS A 313 -6.34 -0.09 -9.21
CA LYS A 313 -6.85 -1.04 -10.20
C LYS A 313 -7.25 -2.34 -9.50
N ARG A 314 -8.41 -2.32 -8.83
CA ARG A 314 -9.10 -3.56 -8.42
C ARG A 314 -9.38 -4.42 -9.66
N LEU A 315 -9.00 -5.69 -9.59
CA LEU A 315 -9.35 -6.75 -10.55
C LEU A 315 -10.86 -6.82 -10.86
N GLU A 316 -11.71 -6.34 -9.96
CA GLU A 316 -13.17 -6.29 -10.11
C GLU A 316 -13.62 -5.28 -11.19
N GLN A 317 -12.94 -4.14 -11.35
CA GLN A 317 -13.28 -3.15 -12.39
C GLN A 317 -12.80 -3.60 -13.77
N LEU A 318 -11.67 -4.32 -13.86
CA LEU A 318 -11.22 -4.96 -15.09
C LEU A 318 -12.12 -6.13 -15.51
N ALA A 319 -12.68 -6.89 -14.57
CA ALA A 319 -13.68 -7.91 -14.88
C ALA A 319 -14.95 -7.29 -15.47
N GLY A 320 -15.42 -6.15 -14.94
CA GLY A 320 -16.55 -5.41 -15.50
C GLY A 320 -16.29 -4.86 -16.91
N VAL A 321 -15.09 -4.33 -17.16
CA VAL A 321 -14.68 -3.86 -18.51
C VAL A 321 -14.50 -5.02 -19.48
N VAL A 322 -13.94 -6.15 -19.06
CA VAL A 322 -13.79 -7.35 -19.90
C VAL A 322 -15.14 -8.01 -20.19
N MET A 323 -16.08 -8.03 -19.23
CA MET A 323 -17.45 -8.50 -19.47
C MET A 323 -18.20 -7.55 -20.40
N SER A 324 -18.10 -6.23 -20.18
CA SER A 324 -18.67 -5.21 -21.06
C SER A 324 -18.14 -5.27 -22.49
N LEU A 325 -16.85 -5.56 -22.68
CA LEU A 325 -16.24 -5.74 -24.01
C LEU A 325 -16.66 -7.05 -24.68
N LYS A 326 -16.89 -8.12 -23.91
CA LYS A 326 -17.43 -9.38 -24.43
C LYS A 326 -18.89 -9.25 -24.85
N ASP A 327 -19.70 -8.53 -24.08
CA ASP A 327 -21.11 -8.29 -24.42
C ASP A 327 -21.23 -7.33 -25.62
N ALA A 328 -20.35 -6.33 -25.71
CA ALA A 328 -20.25 -5.46 -26.88
C ALA A 328 -19.78 -6.23 -28.14
N ALA A 329 -18.86 -7.19 -27.99
CA ALA A 329 -18.42 -8.06 -29.07
C ALA A 329 -19.53 -9.03 -29.54
N ALA A 330 -20.30 -9.60 -28.62
CA ALA A 330 -21.46 -10.44 -28.94
C ALA A 330 -22.56 -9.66 -29.68
N GLY A 331 -22.83 -8.42 -29.27
CA GLY A 331 -23.77 -7.53 -29.98
C GLY A 331 -23.29 -7.11 -31.37
N LEU A 332 -21.97 -7.00 -31.58
CA LEU A 332 -21.36 -6.75 -32.89
C LEU A 332 -21.43 -7.98 -33.80
N GLU A 333 -21.29 -9.19 -33.27
CA GLU A 333 -21.48 -10.43 -34.03
C GLU A 333 -22.94 -10.62 -34.47
N GLU A 334 -23.91 -10.30 -33.62
CA GLU A 334 -25.34 -10.29 -34.01
C GLU A 334 -25.65 -9.24 -35.09
N LEU A 335 -25.10 -8.03 -34.97
CA LEU A 335 -25.27 -6.98 -35.98
C LEU A 335 -24.60 -7.32 -37.31
N VAL A 336 -23.42 -7.95 -37.29
CA VAL A 336 -22.73 -8.44 -38.49
C VAL A 336 -23.47 -9.63 -39.11
N SER A 337 -24.06 -10.51 -38.30
CA SER A 337 -24.94 -11.59 -38.78
C SER A 337 -26.21 -11.06 -39.45
N TRP A 338 -26.83 -10.04 -38.84
CA TRP A 338 -28.02 -9.39 -39.39
C TRP A 338 -27.72 -8.62 -40.68
N ALA A 339 -26.61 -7.90 -40.74
CA ALA A 339 -26.16 -7.22 -41.96
C ALA A 339 -25.86 -8.21 -43.10
N LYS A 340 -25.30 -9.39 -42.80
CA LYS A 340 -25.07 -10.46 -43.77
C LYS A 340 -26.36 -11.18 -44.21
N GLN A 341 -27.43 -11.12 -43.43
CA GLN A 341 -28.75 -11.64 -43.81
C GLN A 341 -29.54 -10.62 -44.64
N GLY A 342 -29.42 -9.33 -44.36
CA GLY A 342 -30.08 -8.26 -45.13
C GLY A 342 -29.56 -8.11 -46.56
N ASP A 343 -28.29 -8.44 -46.83
CA ASP A 343 -27.71 -8.41 -48.17
C ASP A 343 -28.23 -9.53 -49.10
N ASN A 344 -28.87 -10.57 -48.55
CA ASN A 344 -29.50 -11.63 -49.35
C ASN A 344 -30.95 -11.31 -49.75
N ASP A 345 -31.57 -10.29 -49.16
CA ASP A 345 -32.98 -9.92 -49.44
C ASP A 345 -33.10 -8.68 -50.36
N GLU A 346 -32.03 -7.89 -50.55
CA GLU A 346 -32.03 -6.71 -51.42
C GLU A 346 -31.89 -7.00 -52.93
N ASP A 347 -31.60 -8.24 -53.33
CA ASP A 347 -31.63 -8.65 -54.74
C ASP A 347 -33.06 -8.84 -55.30
N SER A 348 -34.10 -8.50 -54.52
CA SER A 348 -35.51 -8.69 -54.92
C SER A 348 -36.41 -7.45 -54.96
N ALA A 349 -35.88 -6.22 -54.78
CA ALA A 349 -36.73 -5.03 -54.80
C ALA A 349 -36.11 -3.85 -55.56
N SER A 350 -36.30 -3.85 -56.88
CA SER A 350 -36.07 -2.68 -57.73
C SER A 350 -37.19 -1.63 -57.60
N SER A 351 -36.79 -0.37 -57.72
CA SER A 351 -37.61 0.83 -58.00
C SER A 351 -38.34 1.51 -56.83
N ARG A 352 -37.83 2.67 -56.41
CA ARG A 352 -38.45 4.01 -56.63
C ARG A 352 -37.81 5.10 -55.75
N SER A 353 -37.24 6.08 -56.45
CA SER A 353 -37.07 7.50 -56.15
C SER A 353 -37.44 8.07 -54.76
N GLY A 354 -36.47 8.80 -54.19
CA GLY A 354 -36.69 10.17 -53.71
C GLY A 354 -37.01 10.38 -52.23
N MET A 355 -36.12 11.10 -51.55
CA MET A 355 -36.25 11.71 -50.20
C MET A 355 -36.30 10.76 -48.99
N GLY A 356 -35.25 10.80 -48.14
CA GLY A 356 -35.38 10.40 -46.73
C GLY A 356 -34.21 9.75 -46.00
N HIS A 357 -32.94 10.04 -46.32
CA HIS A 357 -31.79 9.44 -45.60
C HIS A 357 -31.52 9.96 -44.17
N SER A 358 -32.36 10.82 -43.59
CA SER A 358 -32.16 11.28 -42.20
C SER A 358 -32.91 10.46 -41.13
N THR A 359 -33.82 9.55 -41.48
CA THR A 359 -34.77 9.01 -40.48
C THR A 359 -34.38 7.69 -39.81
N SER A 360 -33.34 6.98 -40.27
CA SER A 360 -32.92 5.70 -39.64
C SER A 360 -31.86 5.89 -38.55
N LEU A 361 -30.86 6.75 -38.75
CA LEU A 361 -29.83 7.03 -37.75
C LEU A 361 -30.37 7.84 -36.57
N GLU A 362 -31.30 8.78 -36.80
CA GLU A 362 -31.97 9.52 -35.71
C GLU A 362 -32.88 8.62 -34.86
N ARG A 363 -33.53 7.62 -35.48
CA ARG A 363 -34.34 6.63 -34.75
C ARG A 363 -33.48 5.67 -33.94
N LEU A 364 -32.32 5.28 -34.46
CA LEU A 364 -31.35 4.45 -33.74
C LEU A 364 -30.77 5.22 -32.54
N ARG A 365 -30.39 6.49 -32.74
CA ARG A 365 -29.83 7.35 -31.69
C ARG A 365 -30.83 7.61 -30.56
N ARG A 366 -32.11 7.88 -30.88
CA ARG A 366 -33.17 8.02 -29.86
C ARG A 366 -33.42 6.74 -29.06
N ARG A 367 -33.31 5.56 -29.67
CA ARG A 367 -33.53 4.27 -28.97
C ARG A 367 -32.35 3.89 -28.07
N VAL A 368 -31.12 4.25 -28.45
CA VAL A 368 -29.93 4.06 -27.60
C VAL A 368 -29.95 5.01 -26.41
N ASP A 369 -30.32 6.29 -26.61
CA ASP A 369 -30.40 7.28 -25.53
C ASP A 369 -31.48 6.96 -24.48
N VAL A 370 -32.60 6.34 -24.87
CA VAL A 370 -33.64 5.91 -23.93
C VAL A 370 -33.19 4.74 -23.06
N ARG A 371 -32.30 3.88 -23.57
CA ARG A 371 -31.84 2.67 -22.86
C ARG A 371 -30.64 2.93 -21.94
N LEU A 372 -29.85 3.97 -22.22
CA LEU A 372 -28.75 4.42 -21.37
C LEU A 372 -29.21 5.27 -20.17
N LYS A 373 -30.44 5.81 -20.19
CA LYS A 373 -30.99 6.62 -19.09
C LYS A 373 -31.76 5.81 -18.04
N THR A 374 -31.96 4.51 -18.25
CA THR A 374 -32.69 3.62 -17.35
C THR A 374 -31.85 2.42 -16.86
N ALA A 375 -30.53 2.47 -17.06
CA ALA A 375 -29.57 1.48 -16.58
C ALA A 375 -28.69 2.04 -15.46
#